data_AF-A0A9C8N348-F1
#
_entry.id   AF-A0A9C8N348-F1
#
_cell.length_a   1.000
_cell.length_b   1.000
_cell.length_c   1.000
_cell.angle_alpha   90.00
_cell.angle_beta   90.00
_cell.angle_gamma   90.00
#
_symmetry.space_group_name_H-M   'P 1'
#
loop_
_entity.id
_entity.type
_entity.pdbx_description
1 polymer ?
#
loop_
_entity_poly.entity_id
_entity_poly.type
_entity_poly.pdbx_seq_one_letter_code
_entity_poly.pdbx_strand_id
1 'polypeptide(L)'
;MKRISIFLCAILVAILSISCSLDDDRTNFEYTTLETLSASLPDTFDLGRVYTIDVKLLRPDECTFAETFDVRRDFNDTLNIRTVAAIGIKLDQEDCAIANDSVQDAFQFEVLYTKPYVFKFYSGEDASGEAKFLEIEVPVRDNHQP
;
A
#
# COMPACT_ATOMS: atom_id res chain seq x y z
N MET A 1 -54.93 7.01 -25.44
CA MET A 1 -54.08 6.51 -24.33
C MET A 1 -52.80 5.81 -24.80
N LYS A 2 -52.84 4.89 -25.79
CA LYS A 2 -51.64 4.21 -26.31
C LYS A 2 -50.57 5.15 -26.90
N ARG A 3 -50.98 6.18 -27.66
CA ARG A 3 -50.04 7.15 -28.27
C ARG A 3 -49.39 8.08 -27.24
N ILE A 4 -50.11 8.46 -26.18
CA ILE A 4 -49.59 9.28 -25.07
C ILE A 4 -48.55 8.49 -24.25
N SER A 5 -48.79 7.19 -24.02
CA SER A 5 -47.85 6.31 -23.33
C SER A 5 -46.52 6.16 -24.08
N ILE A 6 -46.56 6.05 -25.42
CA ILE A 6 -45.35 5.98 -26.27
C ILE A 6 -44.54 7.28 -26.19
N PHE A 7 -45.21 8.44 -26.22
CA PHE A 7 -44.55 9.74 -26.05
C PHE A 7 -43.90 9.89 -24.67
N LEU A 8 -44.56 9.40 -23.61
CA LEU A 8 -44.04 9.48 -22.24
C LEU A 8 -42.81 8.58 -22.04
N CYS A 9 -42.79 7.39 -22.64
CA CYS A 9 -41.61 6.52 -22.66
C CYS A 9 -40.45 7.11 -23.47
N ALA A 10 -40.73 7.76 -24.61
CA ALA A 10 -39.68 8.40 -25.42
C ALA A 10 -39.02 9.57 -24.67
N ILE A 11 -39.81 10.36 -23.93
CA ILE A 11 -39.31 11.44 -23.08
C ILE A 11 -38.47 10.89 -21.92
N LEU A 12 -38.90 9.80 -21.29
CA LEU A 12 -38.13 9.15 -20.22
C LEU A 12 -36.77 8.64 -20.71
N VAL A 13 -36.71 8.01 -21.88
CA VAL A 13 -35.45 7.54 -22.48
C VAL A 13 -34.53 8.70 -22.85
N ALA A 14 -35.09 9.81 -23.36
CA ALA A 14 -34.31 11.01 -23.70
C ALA A 14 -33.74 11.72 -22.46
N ILE A 15 -34.45 11.70 -21.33
CA ILE A 15 -33.95 12.27 -20.05
C ILE A 15 -32.84 11.39 -19.48
N LEU A 16 -32.93 10.06 -19.62
CA LEU A 16 -31.90 9.12 -19.16
C LEU A 16 -30.60 9.20 -19.98
N SER A 17 -30.63 9.69 -21.22
CA SER A 17 -29.42 9.86 -22.04
C SER A 17 -28.66 11.17 -21.81
N ILE A 18 -29.17 12.09 -20.98
CA ILE A 18 -28.50 13.37 -20.66
C ILE A 18 -27.60 13.25 -19.40
N SER A 19 -27.74 12.19 -18.59
CA SER A 19 -27.07 12.10 -17.27
C SER A 19 -25.89 11.13 -17.20
N CYS A 20 -24.97 11.16 -18.18
CA CYS A 20 -23.63 10.57 -17.95
C CYS A 20 -22.59 11.13 -18.93
N SER A 21 -22.24 12.42 -18.81
CA SER A 21 -20.90 12.88 -19.18
C SER A 21 -20.09 12.94 -17.89
N LEU A 22 -19.26 11.93 -17.63
CA LEU A 22 -18.20 12.02 -16.64
C LEU A 22 -17.04 12.79 -17.30
N ASP A 23 -17.26 14.08 -17.53
CA ASP A 23 -16.16 15.01 -17.83
C ASP A 23 -15.62 15.43 -16.47
N ASP A 24 -14.83 14.54 -15.87
CA ASP A 24 -14.20 14.79 -14.57
C ASP A 24 -12.79 15.33 -14.85
N ASP A 25 -12.63 16.66 -14.79
CA ASP A 25 -11.35 17.39 -14.89
C ASP A 25 -10.38 17.08 -13.71
N ARG A 26 -10.55 15.93 -13.04
CA ARG A 26 -9.72 15.50 -11.92
C ARG A 26 -8.51 14.76 -12.45
N THR A 27 -7.35 15.04 -11.87
CA THR A 27 -6.15 14.23 -12.08
C THR A 27 -6.46 12.79 -11.67
N ASN A 28 -6.54 11.90 -12.66
CA ASN A 28 -6.69 10.47 -12.42
C ASN A 28 -5.45 9.95 -11.68
N PHE A 29 -5.67 9.06 -10.72
CA PHE A 29 -4.60 8.37 -10.02
C PHE A 29 -5.02 6.93 -9.73
N GLU A 30 -4.03 6.05 -9.63
CA GLU A 30 -4.22 4.66 -9.23
C GLU A 30 -3.34 4.34 -8.02
N TYR A 31 -3.82 3.44 -7.16
CA TYR A 31 -2.99 2.88 -6.10
C TYR A 31 -2.07 1.83 -6.68
N THR A 32 -0.82 1.85 -6.24
CA THR A 32 0.20 0.87 -6.61
C THR A 32 0.96 0.41 -5.38
N THR A 33 1.65 -0.72 -5.48
CA THR A 33 2.54 -1.20 -4.42
C THR A 33 3.98 -0.87 -4.81
N LEU A 34 4.74 -0.25 -3.92
CA LEU A 34 6.14 0.08 -4.14
C LEU A 34 7.05 -1.04 -3.62
N GLU A 35 8.09 -1.37 -4.37
CA GLU A 35 9.07 -2.37 -3.97
C GLU A 35 9.97 -1.84 -2.86
N THR A 36 10.12 -2.62 -1.78
CA THR A 36 11.08 -2.32 -0.73
C THR A 36 12.48 -2.76 -1.15
N LEU A 37 13.42 -1.81 -1.16
CA LEU A 37 14.83 -2.07 -1.43
C LEU A 37 15.59 -2.45 -0.16
N SER A 38 15.26 -1.81 0.96
CA SER A 38 15.84 -2.11 2.28
C SER A 38 14.98 -1.52 3.39
N ALA A 39 15.04 -2.10 4.59
CA ALA A 39 14.46 -1.51 5.79
C ALA A 39 15.50 -1.44 6.91
N SER A 40 15.46 -0.37 7.70
CA SER A 40 16.29 -0.20 8.90
C SER A 40 15.47 -0.52 10.13
N LEU A 41 15.83 -1.62 10.79
CA LEU A 41 15.24 -2.07 12.05
C LEU A 41 16.35 -2.14 13.09
N PRO A 42 16.05 -1.92 14.38
CA PRO A 42 17.03 -2.11 15.44
C PRO A 42 17.37 -3.61 15.58
N ASP A 43 18.56 -3.90 16.12
CA ASP A 43 18.98 -5.28 16.40
C ASP A 43 18.11 -5.97 17.46
N THR A 44 17.39 -5.21 18.28
CA THR A 44 16.49 -5.71 19.32
C THR A 44 15.42 -4.68 19.64
N PHE A 45 14.20 -5.16 19.89
CA PHE A 45 13.11 -4.36 20.41
C PHE A 45 12.98 -4.46 21.92
N ASP A 46 12.51 -3.40 22.55
CA ASP A 46 12.04 -3.39 23.94
C ASP A 46 10.51 -3.49 23.96
N LEU A 47 9.98 -4.43 24.76
CA LEU A 47 8.54 -4.60 24.93
C LEU A 47 7.87 -3.30 25.41
N GLY A 48 6.75 -2.93 24.79
CA GLY A 48 5.95 -1.74 25.12
C GLY A 48 6.51 -0.42 24.55
N ARG A 49 7.51 -0.47 23.66
CA ARG A 49 8.07 0.70 22.99
C ARG A 49 7.55 0.83 21.56
N VAL A 50 7.54 2.06 21.07
CA VAL A 50 7.23 2.41 19.68
C VAL A 50 8.54 2.75 18.98
N TYR A 51 8.75 2.18 17.80
CA TYR A 51 9.91 2.40 16.95
C TYR A 51 9.49 3.02 15.63
N THR A 52 10.29 3.95 15.13
CA THR A 52 10.19 4.42 13.74
C THR A 52 11.01 3.47 12.88
N ILE A 53 10.38 2.88 11.87
CA ILE A 53 11.01 1.94 10.94
C ILE A 53 11.20 2.66 9.62
N ASP A 54 12.46 2.95 9.26
CA ASP A 54 12.81 3.60 8.00
C ASP A 54 12.88 2.58 6.88
N VAL A 55 12.22 2.86 5.76
CA VAL A 55 12.15 1.98 4.60
C VAL A 55 12.59 2.75 3.36
N LYS A 56 13.47 2.12 2.59
CA LYS A 56 13.91 2.61 1.29
C LYS A 56 13.11 1.91 0.20
N LEU A 57 12.39 2.69 -0.60
CA LEU A 57 11.49 2.21 -1.63
C LEU A 57 12.06 2.51 -3.01
N LEU A 58 11.81 1.62 -3.97
CA LEU A 58 12.06 1.89 -5.38
C LEU A 58 10.95 2.80 -5.91
N ARG A 59 11.35 3.92 -6.50
CA ARG A 59 10.42 4.79 -7.22
C ARG A 59 10.64 4.62 -8.73
N PRO A 60 9.66 4.07 -9.46
CA PRO A 60 9.84 3.76 -10.88
C PRO A 60 9.88 5.02 -11.75
N ASP A 61 9.04 6.01 -11.46
CA ASP A 61 8.86 7.23 -12.25
C ASP A 61 8.59 8.46 -11.36
N GLU A 62 8.65 9.65 -11.96
CA GLU A 62 8.42 10.93 -11.27
C GLU A 62 6.96 11.18 -10.87
N CYS A 63 6.02 10.36 -11.33
CA CYS A 63 4.58 10.46 -11.03
C CYS A 63 4.12 9.50 -9.94
N THR A 64 5.02 8.68 -9.42
CA THR A 64 4.75 7.69 -8.40
C THR A 64 5.26 8.18 -7.04
N PHE A 65 4.34 8.26 -6.08
CA PHE A 65 4.61 8.78 -4.74
C PHE A 65 4.24 7.75 -3.69
N ALA A 66 5.08 7.61 -2.66
CA ALA A 66 4.72 6.83 -1.47
C ALA A 66 3.63 7.57 -0.68
N GLU A 67 2.59 6.84 -0.27
CA GLU A 67 1.45 7.40 0.45
C GLU A 67 1.38 6.87 1.88
N THR A 68 1.50 5.54 2.06
CA THR A 68 1.40 4.91 3.38
C THR A 68 1.98 3.50 3.38
N PHE A 69 2.03 2.86 4.56
CA PHE A 69 2.39 1.46 4.72
C PHE A 69 1.18 0.65 5.22
N ASP A 70 0.89 -0.46 4.55
CA ASP A 70 0.01 -1.50 5.06
C ASP A 70 0.84 -2.53 5.84
N VAL A 71 0.60 -2.63 7.15
CA VAL A 71 1.34 -3.52 8.07
C VAL A 71 0.37 -4.55 8.64
N ARG A 72 0.42 -5.77 8.10
CA ARG A 72 -0.53 -6.84 8.42
C ARG A 72 0.09 -7.90 9.29
N ARG A 73 -0.67 -8.34 10.29
CA ARG A 73 -0.33 -9.48 11.13
C ARG A 73 -0.84 -10.78 10.52
N ASP A 74 -0.01 -11.82 10.54
CA ASP A 74 -0.48 -13.19 10.42
C ASP A 74 -0.96 -13.70 11.80
N PHE A 75 -2.20 -14.16 11.87
CA PHE A 75 -2.82 -14.66 13.11
C PHE A 75 -2.66 -16.17 13.31
N ASN A 76 -2.22 -16.89 12.28
CA ASN A 76 -2.07 -18.34 12.33
C ASN A 76 -0.66 -18.78 12.76
N ASP A 77 0.28 -17.84 12.87
CA ASP A 77 1.66 -18.15 13.26
C ASP A 77 1.89 -18.03 14.78
N THR A 78 2.79 -18.88 15.27
CA THR A 78 3.40 -18.81 16.59
C THR A 78 4.39 -17.65 16.76
N LEU A 79 4.95 -17.11 15.68
CA LEU A 79 5.82 -15.94 15.61
C LEU A 79 5.01 -14.67 15.31
N ASN A 80 5.53 -13.50 15.69
CA ASN A 80 4.87 -12.23 15.40
C ASN A 80 5.16 -11.76 13.97
N ILE A 81 4.67 -12.50 12.96
CA ILE A 81 4.88 -12.14 11.55
C ILE A 81 4.16 -10.83 11.21
N ARG A 82 4.86 -9.92 10.53
CA ARG A 82 4.36 -8.66 10.00
C ARG A 82 4.67 -8.57 8.51
N THR A 83 3.66 -8.73 7.67
CA THR A 83 3.78 -8.46 6.24
C THR A 83 3.62 -6.97 6.02
N VAL A 84 4.58 -6.34 5.35
CA VAL A 84 4.62 -4.89 5.14
C VAL A 84 4.62 -4.61 3.64
N ALA A 85 3.67 -3.80 3.18
CA ALA A 85 3.61 -3.30 1.82
C ALA A 85 3.57 -1.76 1.83
N ALA A 86 4.44 -1.13 1.05
CA ALA A 86 4.36 0.31 0.81
C ALA A 86 3.31 0.57 -0.28
N ILE A 87 2.30 1.35 0.06
CA ILE A 87 1.24 1.75 -0.86
C ILE A 87 1.62 3.13 -1.41
N GLY A 88 1.67 3.23 -2.72
CA GLY A 88 1.88 4.47 -3.44
C GLY A 88 0.65 4.87 -4.24
N ILE A 89 0.68 6.12 -4.70
CA ILE A 89 -0.21 6.65 -5.72
C ILE A 89 0.60 6.91 -6.98
N LYS A 90 0.05 6.54 -8.13
CA LYS A 90 0.59 6.87 -9.43
C LYS A 90 -0.37 7.80 -10.14
N LEU A 91 0.11 8.98 -10.50
CA LEU A 91 -0.68 9.95 -11.25
C LEU A 91 -0.74 9.53 -12.73
N ASP A 92 -1.93 9.61 -13.32
CA ASP A 92 -2.16 9.41 -14.75
C ASP A 92 -1.80 10.70 -15.50
N GLN A 93 -0.53 10.84 -15.84
CA GLN A 93 0.00 11.96 -16.63
C GLN A 93 0.75 11.42 -17.86
N GLU A 94 0.66 12.13 -18.98
CA GLU A 94 1.27 11.70 -20.24
C GLU A 94 2.82 11.74 -20.21
N ASP A 95 3.40 12.62 -19.39
CA ASP A 95 4.84 12.93 -19.39
C ASP A 95 5.56 12.53 -18.09
N CYS A 96 5.35 11.30 -17.60
CA CYS A 96 6.08 10.78 -16.43
C CYS A 96 7.46 10.25 -16.83
N ALA A 97 8.53 10.98 -16.47
CA ALA A 97 9.89 10.51 -16.71
C ALA A 97 10.23 9.30 -15.83
N ILE A 98 10.91 8.31 -16.42
CA ILE A 98 11.45 7.16 -15.68
C ILE A 98 12.52 7.68 -14.72
N ALA A 99 12.35 7.40 -13.44
CA ALA A 99 13.29 7.78 -12.39
C ALA A 99 14.19 6.59 -12.01
N ASN A 100 13.59 5.44 -11.71
CA ASN A 100 14.27 4.26 -11.15
C ASN A 100 15.25 4.59 -10.03
N ASP A 101 14.87 5.55 -9.19
CA ASP A 101 15.65 5.97 -8.04
C ASP A 101 15.02 5.44 -6.75
N SER A 102 15.52 5.91 -5.61
CA SER A 102 15.04 5.45 -4.32
C SER A 102 14.56 6.61 -3.47
N VAL A 103 13.42 6.43 -2.83
CA VAL A 103 12.87 7.35 -1.83
C VAL A 103 12.91 6.71 -0.44
N GLN A 104 12.95 7.54 0.60
CA GLN A 104 12.85 7.09 2.00
C GLN A 104 11.50 7.50 2.55
N ASP A 105 10.87 6.57 3.26
CA ASP A 105 9.66 6.82 4.04
C ASP A 105 9.68 5.94 5.30
N ALA A 106 8.82 6.21 6.27
CA ALA A 106 8.84 5.53 7.55
C ALA A 106 7.44 5.33 8.15
N PHE A 107 7.32 4.30 8.97
CA PHE A 107 6.12 4.07 9.78
C PHE A 107 6.46 3.82 11.25
N GLN A 108 5.48 4.07 12.13
CA GLN A 108 5.60 3.79 13.55
C GLN A 108 5.14 2.36 13.84
N PHE A 109 5.91 1.62 14.62
CA PHE A 109 5.62 0.26 15.01
C PHE A 109 5.65 0.07 16.52
N GLU A 110 4.54 -0.36 17.11
CA GLU A 110 4.44 -0.64 18.55
C GLU A 110 4.70 -2.12 18.86
N VAL A 111 5.61 -2.35 19.80
CA VAL A 111 6.04 -3.68 20.23
C VAL A 111 5.15 -4.17 21.37
N LEU A 112 4.16 -4.98 21.05
CA LEU A 112 3.12 -5.45 21.96
C LEU A 112 3.29 -6.90 22.45
N TYR A 113 4.24 -7.66 21.88
CA TYR A 113 4.39 -9.07 22.14
C TYR A 113 5.84 -9.43 22.46
N THR A 114 6.04 -10.45 23.28
CA THR A 114 7.36 -10.86 23.81
C THR A 114 8.14 -11.80 22.89
N LYS A 115 7.49 -12.42 21.90
CA LYS A 115 8.17 -13.26 20.91
C LYS A 115 8.85 -12.40 19.84
N PRO A 116 9.92 -12.91 19.18
CA PRO A 116 10.51 -12.24 18.04
C PRO A 116 9.48 -11.86 16.98
N TYR A 117 9.73 -10.72 16.34
CA TYR A 117 8.97 -10.25 15.19
C TYR A 117 9.70 -10.64 13.92
N VAL A 118 8.96 -11.15 12.94
CA VAL A 118 9.48 -11.41 11.60
C VAL A 118 8.78 -10.47 10.65
N PHE A 119 9.50 -9.51 10.11
CA PHE A 119 8.99 -8.61 9.09
C PHE A 119 9.20 -9.21 7.72
N LYS A 120 8.17 -9.16 6.87
CA LYS A 120 8.21 -9.54 5.46
C LYS A 120 7.85 -8.32 4.63
N PHE A 121 8.85 -7.56 4.19
CA PHE A 121 8.66 -6.38 3.36
C PHE A 121 8.51 -6.79 1.90
N TYR A 122 7.41 -6.42 1.26
CA TYR A 122 7.20 -6.69 -0.17
C TYR A 122 8.34 -6.08 -1.00
N SER A 123 8.96 -6.90 -1.85
CA SER A 123 10.15 -6.54 -2.64
C SER A 123 9.97 -6.90 -4.11
N GLY A 124 8.76 -6.73 -4.65
CA GLY A 124 8.41 -7.05 -6.03
C GLY A 124 7.87 -8.46 -6.23
N GLU A 125 7.83 -8.90 -7.49
CA GLU A 125 7.35 -10.23 -7.89
C GLU A 125 8.47 -11.06 -8.56
N ASP A 126 8.28 -12.37 -8.61
CA ASP A 126 9.14 -13.27 -9.38
C ASP A 126 8.68 -13.45 -10.83
N ALA A 127 9.39 -14.30 -11.58
CA ALA A 127 9.05 -14.55 -12.99
C ALA A 127 7.69 -15.24 -13.20
N SER A 128 7.12 -15.83 -12.15
CA SER A 128 5.77 -16.41 -12.13
C SER A 128 4.70 -15.42 -11.66
N GLY A 129 5.08 -14.21 -11.25
CA GLY A 129 4.16 -13.23 -10.66
C GLY A 129 3.88 -13.48 -9.17
N GLU A 130 4.69 -14.30 -8.50
CA GLU A 130 4.55 -14.52 -7.05
C GLU A 130 5.30 -13.43 -6.28
N ALA A 131 4.67 -12.91 -5.22
CA ALA A 131 5.25 -11.86 -4.39
C ALA A 131 6.54 -12.34 -3.68
N LYS A 132 7.58 -11.50 -3.74
CA LYS A 132 8.83 -11.68 -3.00
C LYS A 132 8.85 -10.78 -1.77
N PHE A 133 9.60 -11.23 -0.76
CA PHE A 133 9.74 -10.50 0.49
C PHE A 133 11.20 -10.42 0.94
N LEU A 134 11.59 -9.24 1.42
CA LEU A 134 12.75 -9.05 2.28
C LEU A 134 12.34 -9.43 3.71
N GLU A 135 12.94 -10.49 4.25
CA GLU A 135 12.63 -10.97 5.59
C GLU A 135 13.67 -10.50 6.62
N ILE A 136 13.21 -9.92 7.72
CA ILE A 136 14.05 -9.45 8.84
C ILE A 136 13.43 -9.90 10.15
N GLU A 137 14.18 -10.68 10.93
CA GLU A 137 13.78 -11.09 12.28
C GLU A 137 14.41 -10.16 13.32
N VAL A 138 13.60 -9.68 14.26
CA VAL A 138 14.04 -8.82 15.35
C VAL A 138 13.61 -9.44 16.70
N PRO A 139 14.57 -9.80 17.58
CA PRO A 139 14.25 -10.31 18.91
C PRO A 139 13.65 -9.22 19.79
N VAL A 140 12.90 -9.64 20.81
CA VAL A 140 12.30 -8.74 21.81
C VAL A 140 12.95 -9.00 23.16
N ARG A 141 13.45 -7.95 23.78
CA ARG A 141 13.88 -7.92 25.17
C ARG A 141 12.68 -7.64 26.07
N ASP A 142 12.38 -8.59 26.95
CA ASP A 142 11.42 -8.39 28.02
C ASP A 142 12.15 -7.88 29.26
N ASN A 143 11.89 -6.62 29.62
CA ASN A 143 12.49 -5.98 30.79
C ASN A 143 11.84 -6.43 32.12
N HIS A 144 10.91 -7.40 32.11
CA HIS A 144 10.25 -7.95 33.30
C HIS A 144 10.75 -9.35 33.72
N GLN A 145 11.76 -9.92 33.06
CA GLN A 145 12.36 -11.18 33.51
C GLN A 145 13.48 -10.90 34.54
N PRO A 146 13.46 -11.51 35.74
CA PRO A 146 14.54 -11.38 36.73
C PRO A 146 15.87 -11.99 36.27
#